data_AF-A0A3D5EGC5-F1
#
_entry.id   AF-A0A3D5EGC5-F1
#
_cell.length_a   1.000
_cell.length_b   1.000
_cell.length_c   1.000
_cell.angle_alpha   90.00
_cell.angle_beta   90.00
_cell.angle_gamma   90.00
#
_symmetry.space_group_name_H-M   'P 1'
#
loop_
_entity.id
_entity.type
_entity.pdbx_description
1 polymer ?
#
loop_
_entity_poly.entity_id
_entity_poly.type
_entity_poly.pdbx_seq_one_letter_code
_entity_poly.pdbx_strand_id
1 'polypeptide(L)'
;MAKQKKLSKGQSRRIKANHQKRLSNADKKQEKGATVQWQNDNLGPAENAVVISRFGQHADIETESGSILRCNIRRTVSSLVCGDEVIFRRAKVSEGDLAGVIEATHERRSQLTRPDFYDGVKVVAANIDQILMVSAVLPEFTPNIIDRYLVACEDMGIEPILVLNKIDLIDDEGLAFIDEILDIYRELGYQVLLVSNKTGQGIAELKQKLVDKNSIFVGQSGVGKST
;
A
#
# COMPACT_ATOMS: atom_id res chain seq x y z
N MET A 1 4.88 -30.15 -11.22
CA MET A 1 5.07 -28.69 -11.03
C MET A 1 6.56 -28.41 -10.83
N ALA A 2 7.19 -27.62 -11.70
CA ALA A 2 8.65 -27.41 -11.68
C ALA A 2 9.06 -26.46 -10.54
N LYS A 3 9.94 -26.93 -9.63
CA LYS A 3 10.54 -26.13 -8.56
C LYS A 3 11.32 -24.96 -9.17
N GLN A 4 10.95 -23.71 -8.87
CA GLN A 4 11.76 -22.55 -9.23
C GLN A 4 13.16 -22.69 -8.60
N LYS A 5 14.21 -22.62 -9.43
CA LYS A 5 15.61 -22.67 -8.98
C LYS A 5 15.89 -21.41 -8.13
N LYS A 6 16.19 -21.60 -6.84
CA LYS A 6 16.64 -20.53 -5.95
C LYS A 6 17.95 -19.94 -6.47
N LEU A 7 18.03 -18.62 -6.54
CA LEU A 7 19.21 -17.86 -6.99
C LEU A 7 20.39 -18.11 -6.03
N SER A 8 21.59 -18.25 -6.58
CA SER A 8 22.83 -18.31 -5.79
C SER A 8 23.09 -16.98 -5.08
N LYS A 9 23.72 -16.99 -3.90
CA LYS A 9 24.10 -15.78 -3.14
C LYS A 9 24.86 -14.77 -4.02
N GLY A 10 25.71 -15.25 -4.93
CA GLY A 10 26.42 -14.39 -5.89
C GLY A 10 25.50 -13.75 -6.95
N GLN A 11 24.47 -14.47 -7.41
CA GLN A 11 23.46 -13.95 -8.32
C GLN A 11 22.59 -12.89 -7.62
N SER A 12 22.15 -13.15 -6.39
CA SER A 12 21.39 -12.18 -5.59
C SER A 12 22.19 -10.90 -5.32
N ARG A 13 23.49 -11.02 -5.01
CA ARG A 13 24.39 -9.85 -4.82
C ARG A 13 24.54 -9.03 -6.10
N ARG A 14 24.71 -9.69 -7.26
CA ARG A 14 24.78 -9.03 -8.57
C ARG A 14 23.45 -8.35 -8.95
N ILE A 15 22.32 -8.98 -8.64
CA ILE A 15 20.99 -8.40 -8.88
C ILE A 15 20.79 -7.15 -8.01
N LYS A 16 21.11 -7.20 -6.72
CA LYS A 16 21.07 -6.03 -5.83
C LYS A 16 21.96 -4.89 -6.32
N ALA A 17 23.20 -5.19 -6.71
CA ALA A 17 24.11 -4.18 -7.24
C ALA A 17 23.63 -3.56 -8.57
N ASN A 18 23.02 -4.36 -9.45
CA ASN A 18 22.44 -3.85 -10.71
C ASN A 18 21.15 -3.07 -10.49
N HIS A 19 20.32 -3.47 -9.52
CA HIS A 19 19.11 -2.76 -9.12
C HIS A 19 19.47 -1.39 -8.53
N GLN A 20 20.42 -1.33 -7.60
CA GLN A 20 20.94 -0.07 -7.06
C GLN A 20 21.59 0.82 -8.13
N LYS A 21 22.36 0.25 -9.07
CA LYS A 21 22.88 1.00 -10.23
C LYS A 21 21.77 1.58 -11.10
N ARG A 22 20.65 0.88 -11.25
CA ARG A 22 19.52 1.35 -12.08
C ARG A 22 18.76 2.47 -11.41
N LEU A 23 18.53 2.38 -10.09
CA LEU A 23 18.02 3.48 -9.27
C LEU A 23 18.92 4.71 -9.45
N SER A 24 20.23 4.56 -9.15
CA SER A 24 21.18 5.68 -9.25
C SER A 24 21.35 6.25 -10.66
N ASN A 25 21.18 5.42 -11.70
CA ASN A 25 21.27 5.86 -13.09
C ASN A 25 19.97 6.45 -13.62
N ALA A 26 18.82 6.18 -13.00
CA ALA A 26 17.58 6.89 -13.29
C ALA A 26 17.63 8.29 -12.67
N ASP A 27 18.06 8.40 -11.41
CA ASP A 27 18.21 9.69 -10.70
C ASP A 27 19.27 10.59 -11.36
N LYS A 28 20.38 10.01 -11.87
CA LYS A 28 21.46 10.75 -12.54
C LYS A 28 21.23 11.03 -14.03
N LYS A 29 20.17 10.50 -14.65
CA LYS A 29 19.94 10.64 -16.09
C LYS A 29 19.29 11.96 -16.52
N GLN A 30 19.09 12.90 -15.59
CA GLN A 30 18.87 14.29 -15.98
C GLN A 30 20.13 14.99 -16.54
N GLU A 31 21.34 14.42 -16.43
CA GLU A 31 22.55 15.15 -16.87
C GLU A 31 23.49 14.51 -17.90
N LYS A 32 23.65 13.18 -18.06
CA LYS A 32 24.64 12.66 -19.05
C LYS A 32 24.23 11.37 -19.77
N GLY A 33 24.35 11.41 -21.10
CA GLY A 33 24.03 10.33 -22.03
C GLY A 33 25.07 9.20 -22.12
N ALA A 34 24.57 8.04 -22.59
CA ALA A 34 25.26 6.79 -23.01
C ALA A 34 26.03 6.03 -21.89
N THR A 35 26.07 4.69 -21.78
CA THR A 35 25.90 3.58 -22.73
C THR A 35 25.70 2.27 -21.93
N VAL A 36 24.72 1.41 -22.25
CA VAL A 36 24.80 -0.08 -22.25
C VAL A 36 23.60 -0.60 -23.07
N GLN A 37 23.87 -1.20 -24.23
CA GLN A 37 22.91 -1.95 -25.07
C GLN A 37 22.86 -3.41 -24.63
N TRP A 38 21.65 -3.95 -24.49
CA TRP A 38 21.10 -5.22 -25.01
C TRP A 38 19.65 -5.32 -24.46
N GLN A 39 18.64 -5.42 -25.36
CA GLN A 39 17.17 -5.47 -25.12
C GLN A 39 16.41 -4.18 -24.74
N ASN A 40 16.99 -2.98 -24.88
CA ASN A 40 16.31 -1.71 -24.54
C ASN A 40 15.71 -0.96 -25.74
N ASP A 41 15.93 -1.38 -26.98
CA ASP A 41 15.58 -0.56 -28.15
C ASP A 41 14.07 -0.33 -28.30
N ASN A 42 13.25 -1.25 -27.78
CA ASN A 42 11.78 -1.14 -27.80
C ASN A 42 11.18 -0.54 -26.51
N LEU A 43 12.00 -0.04 -25.58
CA LEU A 43 11.53 0.58 -24.35
C LEU A 43 11.85 2.08 -24.33
N GLY A 44 10.91 2.87 -23.83
CA GLY A 44 11.03 4.30 -23.63
C GLY A 44 11.99 4.69 -22.50
N PRO A 45 12.02 5.98 -22.11
CA PRO A 45 12.76 6.43 -20.96
C PRO A 45 12.25 5.77 -19.66
N ALA A 46 13.08 5.82 -18.62
CA ALA A 46 12.67 5.39 -17.29
C ALA A 46 11.77 6.47 -16.68
N GLU A 47 10.63 6.05 -16.13
CA GLU A 47 9.63 6.90 -15.49
C GLU A 47 9.35 6.34 -14.08
N ASN A 48 9.05 7.23 -13.13
CA ASN A 48 8.56 6.83 -11.82
C ASN A 48 7.06 6.53 -11.87
N ALA A 49 6.62 5.62 -11.03
CA ALA A 49 5.23 5.30 -10.83
C ALA A 49 4.98 4.68 -9.45
N VAL A 50 3.72 4.61 -9.05
CA VAL A 50 3.27 3.92 -7.83
C VAL A 50 2.46 2.69 -8.23
N VAL A 51 2.68 1.56 -7.55
CA VAL A 51 1.89 0.34 -7.79
C VAL A 51 0.50 0.50 -7.16
N ILE A 52 -0.54 0.45 -8.00
CA ILE A 52 -1.94 0.47 -7.55
C ILE A 52 -2.39 -0.94 -7.18
N SER A 53 -2.11 -1.92 -8.05
CA SER A 53 -2.55 -3.29 -7.85
C SER A 53 -1.61 -4.30 -8.51
N ARG A 54 -1.62 -5.54 -8.01
CA ARG A 54 -0.77 -6.62 -8.51
C ARG A 54 -1.60 -7.84 -8.92
N PHE A 55 -1.44 -8.28 -10.16
CA PHE A 55 -2.08 -9.44 -10.75
C PHE A 55 -1.03 -10.47 -11.18
N GLY A 56 -0.45 -11.19 -10.21
CA GLY A 56 0.53 -12.24 -10.46
C GLY A 56 1.82 -11.70 -11.10
N GLN A 57 1.94 -11.85 -12.42
CA GLN A 57 3.09 -11.40 -13.23
C GLN A 57 2.93 -9.98 -13.79
N HIS A 58 1.75 -9.39 -13.65
CA HIS A 58 1.44 -8.04 -14.08
C HIS A 58 1.12 -7.17 -12.87
N ALA A 59 1.23 -5.85 -13.03
CA ALA A 59 0.78 -4.88 -12.06
C ALA A 59 0.24 -3.65 -12.78
N ASP A 60 -0.78 -3.03 -12.18
CA ASP A 60 -1.27 -1.72 -12.61
C ASP A 60 -0.52 -0.67 -11.81
N ILE A 61 0.03 0.31 -12.52
CA ILE A 61 0.82 1.40 -11.96
C ILE A 61 0.20 2.74 -12.31
N GLU A 62 0.35 3.71 -11.42
CA GLU A 62 -0.02 5.10 -11.63
C GLU A 62 1.24 5.93 -11.88
N THR A 63 1.26 6.63 -13.00
CA THR A 63 2.34 7.56 -13.37
C THR A 63 2.18 8.90 -12.66
N GLU A 64 3.25 9.71 -12.64
CA GLU A 64 3.19 11.09 -12.12
C GLU A 64 2.13 11.97 -12.82
N SER A 65 1.73 11.62 -14.06
CA SER A 65 0.65 12.28 -14.79
C SER A 65 -0.76 11.76 -14.46
N GLY A 66 -0.91 10.86 -13.48
CA GLY A 66 -2.18 10.24 -13.08
C GLY A 66 -2.70 9.19 -14.06
N SER A 67 -1.91 8.78 -15.06
CA SER A 67 -2.31 7.73 -15.99
C SER A 67 -2.06 6.35 -15.40
N ILE A 68 -3.08 5.49 -15.44
CA ILE A 68 -3.01 4.10 -14.99
C ILE A 68 -2.59 3.21 -16.15
N LEU A 69 -1.53 2.42 -15.95
CA LEU A 69 -0.93 1.57 -16.98
C LEU A 69 -0.71 0.16 -16.46
N ARG A 70 -1.07 -0.84 -17.26
CA ARG A 70 -0.77 -2.24 -16.95
C ARG A 70 0.62 -2.61 -17.46
N CYS A 71 1.49 -3.08 -16.57
CA CYS A 71 2.88 -3.39 -16.87
C CYS A 71 3.27 -4.81 -16.48
N ASN A 72 4.23 -5.37 -17.22
CA ASN A 72 4.90 -6.61 -16.85
C ASN A 72 5.90 -6.38 -15.72
N ILE A 73 6.03 -7.37 -14.84
CA ILE A 73 7.02 -7.33 -13.75
C ILE A 73 8.30 -8.02 -14.21
N ARG A 74 9.44 -7.31 -14.19
CA ARG A 74 10.73 -7.92 -14.52
C ARG A 74 11.08 -8.99 -13.47
N ARG A 75 11.58 -10.15 -13.92
CA ARG A 75 11.94 -11.28 -13.03
C ARG A 75 12.93 -10.94 -11.90
N THR A 76 13.69 -9.85 -12.04
CA THR A 76 14.62 -9.37 -11.01
C THR A 76 13.92 -8.66 -9.86
N VAL A 77 12.69 -8.20 -10.05
CA VAL A 77 11.84 -7.62 -9.01
C VAL A 77 11.24 -8.76 -8.21
N SER A 78 11.78 -8.98 -7.01
CA SER A 78 11.46 -10.13 -6.17
C SER A 78 10.23 -9.94 -5.27
N SER A 79 9.96 -8.69 -4.87
CA SER A 79 8.80 -8.29 -4.07
C SER A 79 8.21 -7.05 -4.70
N LEU A 80 6.90 -7.05 -4.88
CA LEU A 80 6.11 -5.94 -5.41
C LEU A 80 4.75 -5.98 -4.74
N VAL A 81 4.33 -4.91 -4.10
CA VAL A 81 3.04 -4.78 -3.41
C VAL A 81 2.40 -3.44 -3.74
N CYS A 82 1.11 -3.29 -3.42
CA CYS A 82 0.43 -2.01 -3.53
C CYS A 82 1.16 -0.94 -2.69
N GLY A 83 1.29 0.26 -3.25
CA GLY A 83 2.01 1.38 -2.65
C GLY A 83 3.52 1.38 -2.90
N ASP A 84 4.11 0.31 -3.48
CA ASP A 84 5.52 0.35 -3.87
C ASP A 84 5.74 1.46 -4.92
N GLU A 85 6.73 2.31 -4.65
CA GLU A 85 7.26 3.26 -5.62
C GLU A 85 8.22 2.51 -6.54
N VAL A 86 8.06 2.68 -7.85
CA VAL A 86 8.76 1.87 -8.86
C VAL A 86 9.32 2.70 -10.00
N ILE A 87 10.32 2.13 -10.65
CA ILE A 87 10.82 2.59 -11.93
C ILE A 87 10.32 1.64 -13.00
N PHE A 88 9.62 2.19 -14.00
CA PHE A 88 9.14 1.43 -15.14
C PHE A 88 9.58 2.09 -16.45
N ARG A 89 9.42 1.35 -17.55
CA ARG A 89 9.62 1.87 -18.91
C ARG A 89 8.45 1.49 -19.79
N ARG A 90 7.95 2.47 -20.55
CA ARG A 90 6.92 2.24 -21.58
C ARG A 90 7.45 1.38 -22.72
N ALA A 91 6.61 0.55 -23.31
CA ALA A 91 6.90 -0.10 -24.58
C ALA A 91 6.71 0.92 -25.73
N LYS A 92 7.68 1.01 -26.64
CA LYS A 92 7.58 1.85 -27.84
C LYS A 92 6.59 1.30 -28.87
N VAL A 93 6.38 -0.03 -28.83
CA VAL A 93 5.37 -0.74 -29.61
C VAL A 93 4.60 -1.61 -28.60
N SER A 94 3.34 -1.26 -28.32
CA SER A 94 2.48 -2.10 -27.49
C SER A 94 1.67 -3.04 -28.39
N GLU A 95 2.00 -4.32 -28.39
CA GLU A 95 1.06 -5.35 -28.84
C GLU A 95 0.21 -5.78 -27.63
N GLY A 96 -1.04 -5.33 -27.59
CA GLY A 96 -2.01 -5.65 -26.53
C GLY A 96 -2.08 -4.63 -25.37
N ASP A 97 -2.72 -5.03 -24.27
CA ASP A 97 -3.04 -4.16 -23.11
C ASP A 97 -1.83 -3.81 -22.21
N LEU A 98 -0.63 -4.25 -22.58
CA LEU A 98 0.58 -4.06 -21.78
C LEU A 98 1.35 -2.82 -22.23
N ALA A 99 1.39 -1.82 -21.34
CA ALA A 99 1.98 -0.52 -21.60
C ALA A 99 3.50 -0.48 -21.37
N GLY A 100 4.08 -1.44 -20.63
CA GLY A 100 5.49 -1.39 -20.27
C GLY A 100 5.98 -2.49 -19.33
N VAL A 101 7.17 -2.25 -18.77
CA VAL A 101 7.85 -3.18 -17.85
C VAL A 101 8.35 -2.44 -16.61
N ILE A 102 8.01 -2.95 -15.43
CA ILE A 102 8.54 -2.51 -14.14
C ILE A 102 9.93 -3.10 -13.95
N GLU A 103 10.96 -2.25 -13.81
CA GLU A 103 12.35 -2.67 -13.76
C GLU A 103 12.93 -2.79 -12.35
N ALA A 104 12.49 -1.89 -11.46
CA ALA A 104 12.99 -1.75 -10.10
C ALA A 104 11.92 -1.17 -9.18
N THR A 105 12.15 -1.34 -7.89
CA THR A 105 11.35 -0.83 -6.77
C THR A 105 12.26 0.05 -5.94
N HIS A 106 11.78 1.18 -5.46
CA HIS A 106 12.49 2.02 -4.49
C HIS A 106 12.51 1.34 -3.11
N GLU A 107 13.32 1.88 -2.18
CA GLU A 107 13.26 1.43 -0.79
C GLU A 107 11.96 1.88 -0.14
N ARG A 108 11.39 1.02 0.71
CA ARG A 108 10.10 1.28 1.36
C ARG A 108 10.28 2.16 2.59
N ARG A 109 9.49 3.22 2.71
CA ARG A 109 9.43 4.06 3.93
C ARG A 109 8.72 3.35 5.08
N SER A 110 7.73 2.53 4.76
CA SER A 110 6.97 1.71 5.69
C SER A 110 6.45 0.46 4.98
N GLN A 111 6.07 -0.57 5.74
CA GLN A 111 5.49 -1.79 5.17
C GLN A 111 4.53 -2.47 6.14
N LEU A 112 3.39 -2.92 5.61
CA LEU A 112 2.47 -3.77 6.35
C LEU A 112 2.84 -5.23 6.08
N THR A 113 3.07 -5.98 7.14
CA THR A 113 3.40 -7.40 7.06
C THR A 113 2.30 -8.27 7.65
N ARG A 114 2.07 -9.42 7.03
CA ARG A 114 1.15 -10.45 7.51
C ARG A 114 1.91 -11.76 7.72
N PRO A 115 1.75 -12.43 8.87
CA PRO A 115 2.25 -13.78 9.04
C PRO A 115 1.47 -14.75 8.14
N ASP A 116 2.22 -15.59 7.43
CA ASP A 116 1.76 -16.69 6.60
C ASP A 116 2.19 -18.00 7.26
N PHE A 117 1.24 -18.93 7.45
CA PHE A 117 1.46 -20.19 8.15
C PHE A 117 2.58 -21.05 7.55
N TYR A 118 2.84 -20.92 6.24
CA TYR A 118 3.82 -21.76 5.54
C TYR A 118 5.06 -20.99 5.09
N ASP A 119 4.88 -19.72 4.71
CA ASP A 119 5.91 -18.92 4.05
C ASP A 119 6.56 -17.86 4.97
N GLY A 120 6.20 -17.86 6.26
CA GLY A 120 6.71 -16.88 7.22
C GLY A 120 6.06 -15.51 7.05
N VAL A 121 6.81 -14.43 7.19
CA VAL A 121 6.25 -13.08 7.12
C VAL A 121 6.22 -12.57 5.67
N LYS A 122 5.05 -12.17 5.18
CA LYS A 122 4.86 -11.58 3.85
C LYS A 122 4.48 -10.10 3.95
N VAL A 123 5.11 -9.28 3.14
CA VAL A 123 4.70 -7.89 2.96
C VAL A 123 3.43 -7.87 2.09
N VAL A 124 2.41 -7.14 2.52
CA VAL A 124 1.11 -7.01 1.83
C VAL A 124 0.90 -5.63 1.21
N ALA A 125 1.48 -4.59 1.79
CA ALA A 125 1.44 -3.21 1.29
C ALA A 125 2.68 -2.44 1.76
N ALA A 126 3.01 -1.36 1.06
CA ALA A 126 4.19 -0.54 1.32
C ALA A 126 3.86 0.96 1.28
N ASN A 127 4.74 1.76 1.86
CA ASN A 127 4.68 3.23 1.84
C ASN A 127 3.35 3.77 2.38
N ILE A 128 2.89 3.19 3.48
CA ILE A 128 1.66 3.52 4.21
C ILE A 128 1.97 4.63 5.19
N ASP A 129 1.13 5.66 5.21
CA ASP A 129 1.27 6.81 6.11
C ASP A 129 0.34 6.65 7.32
N GLN A 130 -0.83 6.03 7.15
CA GLN A 130 -1.80 5.82 8.23
C GLN A 130 -2.65 4.56 8.05
N ILE A 131 -3.12 4.02 9.18
CA ILE A 131 -4.06 2.90 9.24
C ILE A 131 -5.35 3.36 9.91
N LEU A 132 -6.46 3.26 9.17
CA LEU A 132 -7.80 3.53 9.65
C LEU A 132 -8.43 2.22 10.15
N MET A 133 -8.58 2.11 11.47
CA MET A 133 -9.24 0.99 12.13
C MET A 133 -10.73 1.22 12.16
N VAL A 134 -11.43 0.64 11.21
CA VAL A 134 -12.89 0.73 11.10
C VAL A 134 -13.54 -0.31 12.00
N SER A 135 -14.25 0.18 13.01
CA SER A 135 -15.18 -0.57 13.83
C SER A 135 -16.61 -0.10 13.53
N ALA A 136 -17.60 -0.87 13.95
CA ALA A 136 -19.00 -0.46 13.82
C ALA A 136 -19.81 -0.99 14.99
N VAL A 137 -20.90 -0.31 15.30
CA VAL A 137 -21.86 -0.77 16.33
C VAL A 137 -22.49 -2.13 15.98
N LEU A 138 -22.61 -2.43 14.68
CA LEU A 138 -23.09 -3.71 14.16
C LEU A 138 -22.10 -4.30 13.13
N PRO A 139 -21.69 -5.58 13.25
CA PRO A 139 -22.32 -6.63 14.06
C PRO A 139 -22.00 -6.60 15.57
N GLU A 140 -20.83 -6.10 15.98
CA GLU A 140 -20.45 -5.91 17.39
C GLU A 140 -19.29 -4.91 17.48
N PHE A 141 -19.34 -4.00 18.46
CA PHE A 141 -18.20 -3.18 18.82
C PHE A 141 -17.33 -3.92 19.83
N THR A 142 -16.09 -4.24 19.46
CA THR A 142 -15.15 -4.98 20.33
C THR A 142 -13.85 -4.21 20.54
N PRO A 143 -13.60 -3.63 21.73
CA PRO A 143 -12.35 -2.92 22.04
C PRO A 143 -11.08 -3.75 21.82
N ASN A 144 -11.11 -5.05 22.15
CA ASN A 144 -9.95 -5.93 22.02
C ASN A 144 -9.36 -6.00 20.60
N ILE A 145 -10.17 -5.77 19.54
CA ILE A 145 -9.62 -5.77 18.19
C ILE A 145 -8.85 -4.49 17.89
N ILE A 146 -9.31 -3.36 18.47
CA ILE A 146 -8.69 -2.05 18.35
C ILE A 146 -7.31 -2.11 18.99
N ASP A 147 -7.20 -2.60 20.22
CA ASP A 147 -5.93 -2.75 20.94
C ASP A 147 -4.90 -3.55 20.14
N ARG A 148 -5.32 -4.65 19.52
CA ARG A 148 -4.44 -5.49 18.69
C ARG A 148 -3.92 -4.76 17.46
N TYR A 149 -4.74 -3.93 16.83
CA TYR A 149 -4.30 -3.12 15.69
C TYR A 149 -3.43 -1.97 16.15
N LEU A 150 -3.73 -1.33 17.29
CA LEU A 150 -2.90 -0.28 17.87
C LEU A 150 -1.47 -0.78 18.12
N VAL A 151 -1.32 -1.94 18.76
CA VAL A 151 0.01 -2.55 18.96
C VAL A 151 0.74 -2.77 17.64
N ALA A 152 0.04 -3.21 16.59
CA ALA A 152 0.65 -3.40 15.28
C ALA A 152 1.02 -2.07 14.59
N CYS A 153 0.22 -1.01 14.78
CA CYS A 153 0.51 0.32 14.24
C CYS A 153 1.74 0.93 14.91
N GLU A 154 1.83 0.83 16.23
CA GLU A 154 2.98 1.29 17.02
C GLU A 154 4.26 0.53 16.67
N ASP A 155 4.20 -0.81 16.53
CA ASP A 155 5.35 -1.64 16.09
C ASP A 155 5.86 -1.24 14.69
N MET A 156 4.94 -0.82 13.81
CA MET A 156 5.28 -0.38 12.45
C MET A 156 5.60 1.11 12.34
N GLY A 157 5.38 1.90 13.39
CA GLY A 157 5.51 3.36 13.37
C GLY A 157 4.54 4.05 12.40
N ILE A 158 3.34 3.49 12.20
CA ILE A 158 2.30 4.01 11.30
C ILE A 158 1.20 4.65 12.12
N GLU A 159 0.74 5.86 11.73
CA GLU A 159 -0.29 6.61 12.48
C GLU A 159 -1.64 5.86 12.50
N PRO A 160 -2.16 5.46 13.67
CA PRO A 160 -3.47 4.84 13.78
C PRO A 160 -4.59 5.89 13.90
N ILE A 161 -5.69 5.67 13.18
CA ILE A 161 -6.93 6.45 13.30
C ILE A 161 -8.08 5.49 13.55
N LEU A 162 -8.79 5.66 14.66
CA LEU A 162 -9.98 4.88 14.98
C LEU A 162 -11.18 5.49 14.26
N VAL A 163 -11.97 4.66 13.59
CA VAL A 163 -13.19 5.07 12.91
C VAL A 163 -14.34 4.22 13.41
N LEU A 164 -15.28 4.82 14.16
CA LEU A 164 -16.55 4.18 14.49
C LEU A 164 -17.57 4.51 13.41
N ASN A 165 -17.92 3.51 12.60
CA ASN A 165 -18.91 3.63 11.54
C ASN A 165 -20.31 3.19 12.00
N LYS A 166 -21.32 3.57 11.20
CA LYS A 166 -22.73 3.22 11.37
C LYS A 166 -23.34 3.74 12.67
N ILE A 167 -22.91 4.92 13.12
CA ILE A 167 -23.49 5.58 14.30
C ILE A 167 -24.98 5.91 14.13
N ASP A 168 -25.52 5.83 12.91
CA ASP A 168 -26.95 5.95 12.63
C ASP A 168 -27.80 4.74 13.08
N LEU A 169 -27.16 3.65 13.50
CA LEU A 169 -27.84 2.42 13.92
C LEU A 169 -27.91 2.24 15.45
N ILE A 170 -27.43 3.23 16.21
CA ILE A 170 -27.44 3.23 17.67
C ILE A 170 -28.24 4.43 18.17
N ASP A 171 -28.88 4.28 19.33
CA ASP A 171 -29.56 5.38 20.01
C ASP A 171 -28.57 6.26 20.78
N ASP A 172 -29.05 7.39 21.28
CA ASP A 172 -28.20 8.37 21.98
C ASP A 172 -27.56 7.79 23.26
N GLU A 173 -28.29 6.92 23.98
CA GLU A 173 -27.78 6.25 25.18
C GLU A 173 -26.65 5.26 24.83
N GLY A 174 -26.86 4.42 23.80
CA GLY A 174 -25.83 3.49 23.35
C GLY A 174 -24.62 4.19 22.74
N LEU A 175 -24.84 5.30 22.03
CA LEU A 175 -23.75 6.10 21.48
C LEU A 175 -22.91 6.72 22.59
N ALA A 176 -23.54 7.29 23.63
CA ALA A 176 -22.84 7.83 24.78
C ALA A 176 -21.99 6.77 25.50
N PHE A 177 -22.53 5.57 25.69
CA PHE A 177 -21.79 4.45 26.29
C PHE A 177 -20.55 4.06 25.48
N ILE A 178 -20.66 3.98 24.15
CA ILE A 178 -19.51 3.68 23.29
C ILE A 178 -18.52 4.85 23.29
N ASP A 179 -19.00 6.09 23.33
CA ASP A 179 -18.16 7.27 23.32
C ASP A 179 -17.29 7.37 24.58
N GLU A 180 -17.81 6.99 25.75
CA GLU A 180 -17.03 6.85 26.99
C GLU A 180 -15.89 5.83 26.86
N ILE A 181 -16.12 4.72 26.17
CA ILE A 181 -15.06 3.74 25.89
C ILE A 181 -14.03 4.33 24.92
N LEU A 182 -14.50 5.11 23.95
CA LEU A 182 -13.64 5.75 22.95
C LEU A 182 -12.77 6.86 23.54
N ASP A 183 -13.23 7.53 24.60
CA ASP A 183 -12.47 8.56 25.31
C ASP A 183 -11.16 8.03 25.88
N ILE A 184 -11.11 6.76 26.30
CA ILE A 184 -9.87 6.11 26.73
C ILE A 184 -8.79 6.23 25.64
N TYR A 185 -9.15 6.04 24.37
CA TYR A 185 -8.19 6.16 23.26
C TYR A 185 -7.85 7.62 22.95
N ARG A 186 -8.81 8.54 23.10
CA ARG A 186 -8.57 9.98 22.93
C ARG A 186 -7.60 10.51 23.99
N GLU A 187 -7.74 10.09 25.24
CA GLU A 187 -6.84 10.43 26.34
C GLU A 187 -5.42 9.90 26.13
N LEU A 188 -5.29 8.76 25.45
CA LEU A 188 -4.00 8.22 25.01
C LEU A 188 -3.40 8.97 23.80
N GLY A 189 -4.11 9.95 23.23
CA GLY A 189 -3.67 10.77 22.11
C GLY A 189 -4.04 10.22 20.73
N TYR A 190 -4.83 9.15 20.65
CA TYR A 190 -5.28 8.61 19.38
C TYR A 190 -6.45 9.40 18.80
N GLN A 191 -6.47 9.49 17.47
CA GLN A 191 -7.57 10.14 16.76
C GLN A 191 -8.76 9.18 16.66
N VAL A 192 -9.95 9.69 16.99
CA VAL A 192 -11.21 8.94 16.93
C VAL A 192 -12.21 9.72 16.10
N LEU A 193 -12.76 9.08 15.06
CA LEU A 193 -13.77 9.64 14.19
C LEU A 193 -15.08 8.85 14.31
N LEU A 194 -16.18 9.57 14.55
CA LEU A 194 -17.53 9.02 14.51
C LEU A 194 -18.13 9.31 13.14
N VAL A 195 -18.49 8.26 12.39
CA VAL A 195 -18.96 8.41 11.01
C VAL A 195 -20.22 7.59 10.73
N SER A 196 -21.02 8.09 9.80
CA SER A 196 -22.07 7.30 9.15
C SER A 196 -22.09 7.63 7.67
N ASN A 197 -21.89 6.62 6.83
CA ASN A 197 -22.04 6.76 5.39
C ASN A 197 -23.51 7.04 4.99
N LYS A 198 -24.48 6.58 5.78
CA LYS A 198 -25.91 6.74 5.48
C LYS A 198 -26.38 8.18 5.71
N THR A 199 -25.94 8.81 6.80
CA THR A 199 -26.31 10.20 7.13
C THR A 199 -25.32 11.21 6.59
N GLY A 200 -24.10 10.77 6.22
CA GLY A 200 -22.99 11.63 5.80
C GLY A 200 -22.22 12.26 6.98
N GLN A 201 -22.62 11.97 8.22
CA GLN A 201 -21.97 12.49 9.43
C GLN A 201 -20.49 12.03 9.48
N GLY A 202 -19.59 12.97 9.81
CA GLY A 202 -18.15 12.71 9.96
C GLY A 202 -17.39 12.42 8.65
N ILE A 203 -18.07 12.24 7.52
CA ILE A 203 -17.44 11.87 6.24
C ILE A 203 -16.53 12.98 5.69
N ALA A 204 -16.90 14.26 5.89
CA ALA A 204 -16.08 15.38 5.44
C ALA A 204 -14.73 15.43 6.19
N GLU A 205 -14.75 15.23 7.50
CA GLU A 205 -13.56 15.16 8.34
C GLU A 205 -12.69 13.95 7.99
N LEU A 206 -13.31 12.77 7.81
CA LEU A 206 -12.62 11.58 7.34
C LEU A 206 -11.92 11.83 6.00
N LYS A 207 -12.59 12.45 5.03
CA LYS A 207 -12.00 12.78 3.72
C LYS A 207 -10.80 13.69 3.85
N GLN A 208 -10.87 14.72 4.70
CA GLN A 208 -9.72 15.62 4.94
C GLN A 208 -8.52 14.86 5.50
N LYS A 209 -8.74 13.88 6.39
CA LYS A 209 -7.65 13.05 6.94
C LYS A 209 -6.98 12.16 5.89
N LEU A 210 -7.66 11.84 4.79
CA LEU A 210 -7.14 10.98 3.73
C LEU A 210 -6.35 11.73 2.65
N VAL A 211 -6.46 13.06 2.59
CA VAL A 211 -5.79 13.88 1.56
C VAL A 211 -4.28 13.68 1.65
N ASP A 212 -3.65 13.44 0.49
CA ASP A 212 -2.21 13.26 0.31
C ASP A 212 -1.55 12.17 1.19
N LYS A 213 -2.35 11.20 1.68
CA LYS A 213 -1.86 10.11 2.52
C LYS A 213 -2.21 8.72 1.97
N ASN A 214 -1.23 7.83 1.93
CA ASN A 214 -1.43 6.42 1.65
C ASN A 214 -2.05 5.73 2.87
N SER A 215 -3.32 5.39 2.73
CA SER A 215 -4.17 4.98 3.84
C SER A 215 -4.64 3.54 3.69
N ILE A 216 -4.57 2.74 4.76
CA ILE A 216 -5.15 1.39 4.78
C ILE A 216 -6.36 1.34 5.70
N PHE A 217 -7.46 0.76 5.24
CA PHE A 217 -8.63 0.49 6.04
C PHE A 217 -8.58 -0.95 6.57
N VAL A 218 -8.54 -1.12 7.88
CA VAL A 218 -8.58 -2.42 8.57
C VAL A 218 -9.83 -2.53 9.44
N GLY A 219 -10.26 -3.74 9.78
CA GLY A 219 -11.47 -3.95 10.59
C GLY A 219 -12.19 -5.24 10.24
N GLN A 220 -13.11 -5.67 11.09
CA GLN A 220 -13.89 -6.89 10.91
C GLN A 220 -14.73 -6.87 9.62
N SER A 221 -15.16 -8.04 9.15
CA SER A 221 -16.09 -8.09 8.01
C SER A 221 -17.41 -7.40 8.37
N GLY A 222 -18.01 -6.69 7.43
CA GLY A 222 -19.31 -6.03 7.63
C GLY A 222 -19.28 -4.68 8.34
N VAL A 223 -18.14 -4.18 8.83
CA VAL A 223 -18.03 -2.84 9.49
C VAL A 223 -18.15 -1.64 8.53
N GLY A 224 -18.22 -1.87 7.22
CA GLY A 224 -18.39 -0.81 6.21
C GLY A 224 -17.09 -0.21 5.68
N LYS A 225 -16.02 -1.02 5.53
CA LYS A 225 -14.77 -0.58 4.87
C LYS A 225 -14.91 -0.27 3.38
N SER A 226 -15.92 -0.85 2.72
CA SER A 226 -16.15 -0.76 1.27
C SER A 226 -17.29 0.18 0.90
N THR A 227 -17.96 0.76 1.90
CA THR A 227 -19.14 1.62 1.75
C THR A 227 -18.77 3.05 2.06
#